data_AF-A0A849DYG1-F1
#
_entry.id   AF-A0A849DYG1-F1
#
_cell.length_a   1.000
_cell.length_b   1.000
_cell.length_c   1.000
_cell.angle_alpha   90.00
_cell.angle_beta   90.00
_cell.angle_gamma   90.00
#
_symmetry.space_group_name_H-M   'P 1'
#
loop_
_entity.id
_entity.type
_entity.pdbx_description
1 polymer ?
#
loop_
_entity_poly.entity_id
_entity_poly.type
_entity_poly.pdbx_seq_one_letter_code
_entity_poly.pdbx_strand_id
1 'polypeptide(L)'
;MKSAQRILLIAGMLLGLPLAGVWLSGQGLSAYLQFPPRTQYVAHAPFSWPVFVVLALLILGITLPFLIRIARSVLPRSRTSATWTATNRVAEIQDLGFPWWGWLALALGGHCWILAWSRQAWFEPYQLYTFTPQWLCYIVTLNALTWRRSGRCLLTHNTKFLLWLFPVSAVFWWFFEYLNRFVQNWYYIACEDFTPLQYAAAATLSFSTVLPAVLSTEEWLASYPRSSAGLHRFIPIRISKPKQLARVLLALSAAGLFFIGWFPDQLFPLLWVAPLLLLMAFNTLRGGSFFPEIQTGDWRRVYRFCLAALICGFFWELWNWHSLAKWVYSVPYVARFHLFEMPILGYSGYLPFGLECAVVAELVRRRL
;
A
#
# COMPACT_ATOMS: atom_id res chain seq x y z
N MET A 1 25.91 -14.59 3.05
CA MET A 1 25.33 -14.02 1.81
C MET A 1 25.53 -12.52 1.78
N LYS A 2 26.15 -11.99 0.71
CA LYS A 2 26.28 -10.55 0.45
C LYS A 2 24.90 -9.92 0.22
N SER A 3 24.76 -8.60 0.40
CA SER A 3 23.47 -7.89 0.25
C SER A 3 22.79 -8.16 -1.10
N ALA A 4 23.55 -8.15 -2.20
CA ALA A 4 23.07 -8.50 -3.55
C ALA A 4 22.57 -9.96 -3.65
N GLN A 5 23.34 -10.89 -3.05
CA GLN A 5 22.99 -12.29 -2.73
C GLN A 5 21.50 -12.50 -2.44
N ARG A 6 21.01 -11.65 -1.53
CA ARG A 6 19.71 -11.79 -0.89
C ARG A 6 18.58 -11.14 -1.67
N ILE A 7 18.85 -10.00 -2.32
CA ILE A 7 17.87 -9.40 -3.21
C ILE A 7 17.56 -10.37 -4.34
N LEU A 8 18.60 -10.98 -4.92
CA LEU A 8 18.44 -11.99 -5.96
C LEU A 8 17.66 -13.20 -5.47
N LEU A 9 17.91 -13.69 -4.25
CA LEU A 9 17.14 -14.80 -3.69
C LEU A 9 15.66 -14.42 -3.47
N ILE A 10 15.39 -13.25 -2.87
CA ILE A 10 14.02 -12.77 -2.64
C ILE A 10 13.29 -12.59 -3.97
N ALA A 11 13.91 -11.90 -4.93
CA ALA A 11 13.36 -11.72 -6.27
C ALA A 11 13.13 -13.07 -6.96
N GLY A 12 14.08 -14.00 -6.86
CA GLY A 12 13.95 -15.36 -7.39
C GLY A 12 12.80 -16.14 -6.77
N MET A 13 12.54 -15.99 -5.47
CA MET A 13 11.37 -16.62 -4.82
C MET A 13 10.06 -15.95 -5.26
N LEU A 14 10.01 -14.61 -5.22
CA LEU A 14 8.81 -13.83 -5.54
C LEU A 14 8.38 -14.00 -7.00
N LEU A 15 9.34 -14.08 -7.93
CA LEU A 15 9.07 -14.27 -9.35
C LEU A 15 9.03 -15.76 -9.73
N GLY A 16 9.95 -16.57 -9.23
CA GLY A 16 10.09 -17.96 -9.66
C GLY A 16 9.02 -18.90 -9.10
N LEU A 17 8.61 -18.76 -7.84
CA LEU A 17 7.69 -19.72 -7.21
C LEU A 17 6.30 -19.76 -7.87
N PRO A 18 5.64 -18.63 -8.17
CA PRO A 18 4.36 -18.65 -8.87
C PRO A 18 4.43 -19.35 -10.24
N LEU A 19 5.47 -19.06 -11.04
CA LEU A 19 5.67 -19.70 -12.34
C LEU A 19 5.98 -21.18 -12.22
N ALA A 20 6.84 -21.57 -11.27
CA ALA A 20 7.18 -22.97 -11.02
C ALA A 20 5.94 -23.77 -10.61
N GLY A 21 5.07 -23.17 -9.78
CA GLY A 21 3.78 -23.73 -9.43
C GLY A 21 2.93 -24.01 -10.65
N VAL A 22 2.59 -22.98 -11.42
CA VAL A 22 1.76 -23.12 -12.63
C VAL A 22 2.34 -24.15 -13.61
N TRP A 23 3.65 -24.10 -13.85
CA TRP A 23 4.34 -25.06 -14.71
C TRP A 23 4.16 -26.50 -14.21
N LEU A 24 4.29 -26.75 -12.90
CA LEU A 24 4.11 -28.08 -12.30
C LEU A 24 2.65 -28.55 -12.26
N SER A 25 1.65 -27.64 -12.29
CA SER A 25 0.25 -28.04 -12.48
C SER A 25 -0.07 -28.47 -13.92
N GLY A 26 0.88 -28.39 -14.85
CA GLY A 26 0.64 -28.67 -16.27
C GLY A 26 -0.12 -27.56 -17.00
N GLN A 27 -0.26 -26.38 -16.38
CA GLN A 27 -0.90 -25.22 -17.00
C GLN A 27 0.08 -24.52 -17.94
N GLY A 28 -0.42 -23.98 -19.05
CA GLY A 28 0.39 -23.25 -20.02
C GLY A 28 0.89 -21.91 -19.48
N LEU A 29 2.20 -21.67 -19.51
CA LEU A 29 2.80 -20.41 -19.04
C LEU A 29 2.45 -19.19 -19.91
N SER A 30 2.02 -19.40 -21.15
CA SER A 30 1.74 -18.32 -22.11
C SER A 30 0.67 -17.34 -21.60
N ALA A 31 -0.37 -17.84 -20.94
CA ALA A 31 -1.44 -17.01 -20.37
C ALA A 31 -0.90 -16.05 -19.29
N TYR A 32 0.01 -16.53 -18.44
CA TYR A 32 0.62 -15.77 -17.34
C TYR A 32 1.72 -14.79 -17.81
N LEU A 33 2.25 -14.99 -19.02
CA LEU A 33 3.31 -14.14 -19.58
C LEU A 33 2.78 -13.13 -20.60
N GLN A 34 1.49 -13.19 -20.96
CA GLN A 34 0.87 -12.27 -21.92
C GLN A 34 1.00 -10.80 -21.48
N PHE A 35 1.44 -9.93 -22.39
CA PHE A 35 1.62 -8.51 -22.13
C PHE A 35 1.15 -7.65 -23.32
N PRO A 36 0.25 -6.67 -23.12
CA PRO A 36 -0.51 -6.38 -21.90
C PRO A 36 -1.39 -7.57 -21.47
N PRO A 37 -1.77 -7.67 -20.18
CA PRO A 37 -2.62 -8.76 -19.70
C PRO A 37 -4.08 -8.51 -20.14
N ARG A 38 -4.45 -9.03 -21.32
CA ARG A 38 -5.75 -8.78 -21.96
C ARG A 38 -6.77 -9.88 -21.71
N THR A 39 -6.32 -11.09 -21.40
CA THR A 39 -7.22 -12.24 -21.24
C THR A 39 -7.54 -12.51 -19.78
N GLN A 40 -8.82 -12.71 -19.48
CA GLN A 40 -9.27 -13.33 -18.24
C GLN A 40 -9.45 -14.82 -18.46
N TYR A 41 -8.77 -15.63 -17.63
CA TYR A 41 -8.81 -17.10 -17.68
C TYR A 41 -9.10 -17.72 -16.30
N VAL A 42 -9.10 -16.91 -15.24
CA VAL A 42 -9.56 -17.29 -13.90
C VAL A 42 -11.05 -16.96 -13.79
N ALA A 43 -11.88 -17.98 -13.66
CA ALA A 43 -13.29 -17.82 -13.32
C ALA A 43 -13.43 -17.84 -11.79
N HIS A 44 -13.70 -16.68 -11.20
CA HIS A 44 -13.77 -16.53 -9.75
C HIS A 44 -15.03 -17.11 -9.13
N ALA A 45 -14.87 -17.70 -7.94
CA ALA A 45 -16.00 -18.14 -7.13
C ALA A 45 -16.97 -16.99 -6.82
N PRO A 46 -18.28 -17.25 -6.85
CA PRO A 46 -19.30 -16.25 -6.57
C PRO A 46 -19.27 -15.81 -5.11
N PHE A 47 -20.02 -14.74 -4.81
CA PHE A 47 -20.18 -14.22 -3.45
C PHE A 47 -20.62 -15.31 -2.46
N SER A 48 -20.04 -15.30 -1.26
CA SER A 48 -20.32 -16.24 -0.18
C SER A 48 -20.49 -15.52 1.15
N TRP A 49 -21.72 -15.56 1.69
CA TRP A 49 -22.03 -14.97 3.00
C TRP A 49 -21.17 -15.50 4.14
N PRO A 50 -20.95 -16.83 4.29
CA PRO A 50 -20.09 -17.35 5.35
C PRO A 50 -18.66 -16.78 5.26
N VAL A 51 -18.08 -16.76 4.07
CA VAL A 51 -16.72 -16.23 3.86
C VAL A 51 -16.67 -14.73 4.16
N PHE A 52 -17.65 -13.98 3.66
CA PHE A 52 -17.75 -12.54 3.92
C PHE A 52 -17.84 -12.24 5.42
N VAL A 53 -18.72 -12.92 6.16
CA VAL A 53 -18.90 -12.70 7.60
C VAL A 53 -17.63 -13.07 8.38
N VAL A 54 -17.00 -14.21 8.08
CA VAL A 54 -15.75 -14.61 8.73
C VAL A 54 -14.65 -13.58 8.50
N LEU A 55 -14.46 -13.12 7.26
CA LEU A 55 -13.47 -12.10 6.94
C LEU A 55 -13.79 -10.76 7.60
N ALA A 56 -15.05 -10.33 7.58
CA ALA A 56 -15.48 -9.10 8.24
C ALA A 56 -15.20 -9.15 9.75
N LEU A 57 -15.54 -10.25 10.43
CA LEU A 57 -15.26 -10.44 11.85
C LEU A 57 -13.75 -10.46 12.14
N LEU A 58 -12.94 -11.10 11.29
CA LEU A 58 -11.49 -11.10 11.43
C LEU A 58 -10.92 -9.67 11.30
N ILE A 59 -11.33 -8.93 10.27
CA ILE A 59 -10.90 -7.55 10.04
C ILE A 59 -11.32 -6.65 11.20
N LEU A 60 -12.55 -6.77 11.69
CA LEU A 60 -13.04 -6.01 12.83
C LEU A 60 -12.29 -6.40 14.11
N GLY A 61 -12.05 -7.68 14.36
CA GLY A 61 -11.30 -8.16 15.51
C GLY A 61 -9.86 -7.61 15.57
N ILE A 62 -9.23 -7.40 14.42
CA ILE A 62 -7.89 -6.81 14.32
C ILE A 62 -7.93 -5.29 14.46
N THR A 63 -8.86 -4.60 13.78
CA THR A 63 -8.84 -3.13 13.68
C THR A 63 -9.55 -2.42 14.84
N LEU A 64 -10.65 -2.98 15.34
CA LEU A 64 -11.49 -2.36 16.36
C LEU A 64 -10.75 -2.07 17.68
N PRO A 65 -9.85 -2.94 18.20
CA PRO A 65 -9.08 -2.63 19.41
C PRO A 65 -8.24 -1.36 19.28
N PHE A 66 -7.65 -1.10 18.10
CA PHE A 66 -6.87 0.11 17.84
C PHE A 66 -7.78 1.35 17.81
N LEU A 67 -8.92 1.26 17.12
CA LEU A 67 -9.89 2.36 17.03
C LEU A 67 -10.46 2.72 18.40
N ILE A 68 -10.85 1.72 19.20
CA ILE A 68 -11.33 1.91 20.58
C ILE A 68 -10.24 2.55 21.45
N ARG A 69 -8.99 2.08 21.33
CA ARG A 69 -7.86 2.63 22.09
C ARG A 69 -7.64 4.11 21.78
N ILE A 70 -7.66 4.48 20.51
CA ILE A 70 -7.51 5.89 20.08
C ILE A 70 -8.70 6.70 20.59
N ALA A 71 -9.94 6.27 20.35
CA ALA A 71 -11.14 6.99 20.78
C ALA A 71 -11.13 7.26 22.30
N ARG A 72 -10.82 6.25 23.12
CA ARG A 72 -10.70 6.40 24.58
C ARG A 72 -9.55 7.31 25.02
N SER A 73 -8.53 7.48 24.19
CA SER A 73 -7.34 8.30 24.48
C SER A 73 -7.48 9.74 23.97
N VAL A 74 -8.36 9.98 22.99
CA VAL A 74 -8.68 11.31 22.45
C VAL A 74 -9.78 11.99 23.26
N LEU A 75 -10.72 11.23 23.83
CA LEU A 75 -11.75 11.78 24.71
C LEU A 75 -11.10 12.44 25.94
N PRO A 76 -11.48 13.68 26.29
CA PRO A 76 -10.94 14.36 27.46
C PRO A 76 -11.34 13.59 28.71
N ARG A 77 -10.37 12.91 29.35
CA ARG A 77 -10.53 12.53 30.75
C ARG A 77 -10.55 13.82 31.56
N SER A 78 -11.63 14.00 32.31
CA SER A 78 -11.79 14.99 33.37
C SER A 78 -10.46 15.31 34.05
N ARG A 79 -10.19 16.61 34.22
CA ARG A 79 -9.06 17.25 34.92
C ARG A 79 -8.54 16.40 36.07
N THR A 80 -7.43 15.67 35.85
CA THR A 80 -6.41 15.36 36.86
C THR A 80 -5.27 14.61 36.20
N SER A 81 -4.15 15.33 36.08
CA SER A 81 -2.76 14.89 35.88
C SER A 81 -2.09 15.65 34.75
N ALA A 82 -1.80 16.91 35.09
CA ALA A 82 -0.55 17.55 34.70
C ALA A 82 0.61 16.60 35.06
N THR A 83 1.13 15.90 34.05
CA THR A 83 2.50 15.35 33.93
C THR A 83 2.57 14.53 32.64
N TRP A 84 2.28 15.18 31.50
CA TRP A 84 2.89 14.73 30.25
C TRP A 84 4.34 15.19 30.29
N THR A 85 5.20 14.35 30.87
CA THR A 85 6.63 14.58 30.99
C THR A 85 7.28 14.66 29.61
N ALA A 86 7.60 15.90 29.24
CA ALA A 86 8.74 16.41 28.48
C ALA A 86 9.91 15.44 28.11
N THR A 87 9.66 14.32 27.42
CA THR A 87 10.76 13.46 26.90
C THR A 87 10.59 12.95 25.47
N ASN A 88 9.49 13.27 24.79
CA ASN A 88 9.46 13.19 23.33
C ASN A 88 9.51 14.61 22.82
N ARG A 89 10.58 14.97 22.09
CA ARG A 89 10.61 16.15 21.21
C ARG A 89 9.42 16.03 20.25
N VAL A 90 8.25 16.48 20.68
CA VAL A 90 7.22 16.94 19.75
C VAL A 90 7.91 18.08 19.04
N ALA A 91 8.28 17.89 17.77
CA ALA A 91 8.77 18.98 16.95
C ALA A 91 7.86 20.18 17.22
N GLU A 92 8.42 21.31 17.64
CA GLU A 92 7.65 22.52 17.90
C GLU A 92 6.67 22.70 16.75
N ILE A 93 5.38 22.64 17.07
CA ILE A 93 4.33 22.78 16.07
C ILE A 93 4.38 24.25 15.66
N GLN A 94 5.03 24.54 14.55
CA GLN A 94 5.04 25.85 13.94
C GLN A 94 3.81 25.89 13.05
N ASP A 95 2.80 26.72 13.33
CA ASP A 95 1.71 26.96 12.39
C ASP A 95 2.19 27.99 11.36
N LEU A 96 3.07 27.52 10.47
CA LEU A 96 3.51 28.30 9.33
C LEU A 96 2.31 28.48 8.39
N GLY A 97 2.24 29.60 7.65
CA GLY A 97 1.22 29.75 6.62
C GLY A 97 1.28 28.61 5.59
N PHE A 98 0.16 28.24 4.97
CA PHE A 98 0.20 27.21 3.92
C PHE A 98 1.02 27.72 2.72
N PRO A 99 2.05 26.99 2.26
CA PRO A 99 3.01 27.51 1.30
C PRO A 99 2.39 27.66 -0.10
N TRP A 100 2.92 28.59 -0.91
CA TRP A 100 2.41 28.88 -2.26
C TRP A 100 2.37 27.65 -3.18
N TRP A 101 3.36 26.77 -3.07
CA TRP A 101 3.44 25.54 -3.87
C TRP A 101 2.38 24.51 -3.45
N GLY A 102 1.90 24.57 -2.20
CA GLY A 102 0.75 23.79 -1.75
C GLY A 102 -0.55 24.30 -2.38
N TRP A 103 -0.75 25.62 -2.42
CA TRP A 103 -1.91 26.23 -3.10
C TRP A 103 -1.92 25.91 -4.59
N LEU A 104 -0.75 26.00 -5.25
CA LEU A 104 -0.60 25.61 -6.65
C LEU A 104 -0.95 24.14 -6.87
N ALA A 105 -0.48 23.23 -6.01
CA ALA A 105 -0.80 21.81 -6.11
C ALA A 105 -2.30 21.51 -5.93
N LEU A 106 -2.98 22.20 -5.01
CA LEU A 106 -4.44 22.08 -4.85
C LEU A 106 -5.18 22.57 -6.09
N ALA A 107 -4.80 23.73 -6.65
CA ALA A 107 -5.42 24.29 -7.84
C ALA A 107 -5.23 23.40 -9.07
N LEU A 108 -3.99 22.95 -9.31
CA LEU A 108 -3.67 22.03 -10.39
C LEU A 108 -4.34 20.67 -10.21
N GLY A 109 -4.35 20.13 -8.99
CA GLY A 109 -5.02 18.86 -8.68
C GLY A 109 -6.51 18.91 -8.95
N GLY A 110 -7.18 19.99 -8.51
CA GLY A 110 -8.59 20.23 -8.82
C GLY A 110 -8.85 20.37 -10.32
N HIS A 111 -8.00 21.11 -11.03
CA HIS A 111 -8.11 21.25 -12.48
C HIS A 111 -7.93 19.91 -13.21
N CYS A 112 -6.90 19.13 -12.88
CA CYS A 112 -6.67 17.80 -13.44
C CYS A 112 -7.82 16.84 -13.12
N TRP A 113 -8.44 16.95 -11.94
CA TRP A 113 -9.64 16.19 -11.62
C TRP A 113 -10.81 16.58 -12.52
N ILE A 114 -11.10 17.87 -12.66
CA ILE A 114 -12.18 18.35 -13.54
C ILE A 114 -11.95 17.87 -14.98
N LEU A 115 -10.74 17.99 -15.50
CA LEU A 115 -10.40 17.49 -16.85
C LEU A 115 -10.59 15.97 -16.95
N ALA A 116 -10.12 15.22 -15.95
CA ALA A 116 -10.27 13.76 -15.89
C ALA A 116 -11.74 13.32 -15.95
N TRP A 117 -12.65 14.10 -15.34
CA TRP A 117 -14.04 13.69 -15.17
C TRP A 117 -15.02 14.34 -16.14
N SER A 118 -14.66 15.47 -16.77
CA SER A 118 -15.54 16.16 -17.72
C SER A 118 -15.38 15.70 -19.18
N ARG A 119 -14.27 15.00 -19.52
CA ARG A 119 -14.02 14.39 -20.85
C ARG A 119 -14.25 15.36 -22.02
N GLN A 120 -13.66 16.55 -21.92
CA GLN A 120 -13.79 17.58 -22.94
C GLN A 120 -13.08 17.15 -24.23
N ALA A 121 -13.71 17.34 -25.39
CA ALA A 121 -13.20 16.83 -26.67
C ALA A 121 -11.78 17.30 -27.01
N TRP A 122 -11.44 18.56 -26.69
CA TRP A 122 -10.09 19.10 -26.93
C TRP A 122 -8.99 18.46 -26.07
N PHE A 123 -9.37 17.78 -24.98
CA PHE A 123 -8.45 17.15 -24.03
C PHE A 123 -8.34 15.63 -24.21
N GLU A 124 -9.07 15.05 -25.15
CA GLU A 124 -9.08 13.61 -25.46
C GLU A 124 -7.67 12.99 -25.55
N PRO A 125 -6.67 13.58 -26.24
CA PRO A 125 -5.34 12.97 -26.37
C PRO A 125 -4.59 12.79 -25.03
N TYR A 126 -4.96 13.58 -24.02
CA TYR A 126 -4.33 13.60 -22.71
C TYR A 126 -5.17 12.93 -21.62
N GLN A 127 -6.43 12.59 -21.93
CA GLN A 127 -7.39 12.04 -20.99
C GLN A 127 -6.87 10.79 -20.27
N LEU A 128 -6.09 9.97 -20.98
CA LEU A 128 -5.47 8.76 -20.44
C LEU A 128 -4.47 9.05 -19.31
N TYR A 129 -3.80 10.20 -19.35
CA TYR A 129 -2.67 10.48 -18.48
C TYR A 129 -3.07 11.27 -17.23
N THR A 130 -4.36 11.55 -17.00
CA THR A 130 -4.81 12.41 -15.90
C THR A 130 -4.61 11.82 -14.51
N PHE A 131 -4.46 10.50 -14.42
CA PHE A 131 -4.29 9.81 -13.14
C PHE A 131 -2.97 10.19 -12.45
N THR A 132 -1.86 10.24 -13.19
CA THR A 132 -0.54 10.56 -12.61
C THR A 132 -0.45 12.01 -12.07
N PRO A 133 -0.87 13.06 -12.80
CA PRO A 133 -0.91 14.44 -12.30
C PRO A 133 -1.71 14.59 -11.00
N GLN A 134 -2.84 13.90 -10.84
CA GLN A 134 -3.63 13.93 -9.60
C GLN A 134 -2.81 13.45 -8.41
N TRP A 135 -2.09 12.33 -8.57
CA TRP A 135 -1.19 11.81 -7.54
C TRP A 135 0.00 12.72 -7.24
N LEU A 136 0.60 13.33 -8.26
CA LEU A 136 1.68 14.29 -8.04
C LEU A 136 1.19 15.51 -7.23
N CYS A 137 0.02 16.04 -7.58
CA CYS A 137 -0.62 17.13 -6.83
C CYS A 137 -0.96 16.71 -5.39
N TYR A 138 -1.42 15.48 -5.19
CA TYR A 138 -1.65 14.91 -3.86
C TYR A 138 -0.36 14.85 -3.04
N ILE A 139 0.70 14.26 -3.57
CA ILE A 139 2.01 14.15 -2.91
C ILE A 139 2.50 15.53 -2.46
N VAL A 140 2.46 16.52 -3.36
CA VAL A 140 2.86 17.90 -3.05
C VAL A 140 1.94 18.51 -1.99
N THR A 141 0.63 18.32 -2.09
CA THR A 141 -0.35 18.83 -1.10
C THR A 141 -0.07 18.25 0.30
N LEU A 142 0.16 16.94 0.42
CA LEU A 142 0.45 16.31 1.72
C LEU A 142 1.77 16.82 2.30
N ASN A 143 2.79 17.01 1.46
CA ASN A 143 4.04 17.64 1.90
C ASN A 143 3.85 19.10 2.34
N ALA A 144 2.95 19.86 1.70
CA ALA A 144 2.61 21.22 2.09
C ALA A 144 1.90 21.26 3.44
N LEU A 145 0.97 20.34 3.66
CA LEU A 145 0.27 20.20 4.94
C LEU A 145 1.22 19.82 6.07
N THR A 146 2.18 18.92 5.81
CA THR A 146 3.24 18.61 6.78
C THR A 146 4.12 19.82 7.04
N TRP A 147 4.63 20.48 5.99
CA TRP A 147 5.49 21.65 6.12
C TRP A 147 4.82 22.77 6.93
N ARG A 148 3.54 23.02 6.68
CA ARG A 148 2.72 23.98 7.42
C ARG A 148 2.79 23.78 8.94
N ARG A 149 2.96 22.54 9.41
CA ARG A 149 2.90 22.17 10.84
C ARG A 149 4.24 22.01 11.52
N SER A 150 5.27 21.63 10.77
CA SER A 150 6.58 21.23 11.31
C SER A 150 7.73 22.06 10.75
N GLY A 151 7.49 22.90 9.74
CA GLY A 151 8.52 23.57 8.94
C GLY A 151 9.38 22.63 8.09
N ARG A 152 9.13 21.32 8.11
CA ARG A 152 9.94 20.30 7.45
C ARG A 152 9.09 19.18 6.88
N CYS A 153 9.36 18.77 5.64
CA CYS A 153 8.69 17.65 5.01
C CYS A 153 9.64 16.90 4.06
N LEU A 154 9.25 15.72 3.58
CA LEU A 154 10.02 14.94 2.61
C LEU A 154 10.45 15.76 1.40
N LEU A 155 9.54 16.57 0.84
CA LEU A 155 9.80 17.36 -0.36
C LEU A 155 10.91 18.40 -0.18
N THR A 156 11.05 18.97 1.01
CA THR A 156 11.99 20.09 1.28
C THR A 156 13.25 19.65 2.03
N HIS A 157 13.15 18.63 2.89
CA HIS A 157 14.22 18.23 3.80
C HIS A 157 14.75 16.81 3.57
N ASN A 158 14.05 16.01 2.76
CA ASN A 158 14.49 14.67 2.38
C ASN A 158 14.22 14.38 0.91
N THR A 159 14.47 15.37 0.05
CA THR A 159 14.08 15.37 -1.37
C THR A 159 14.73 14.22 -2.13
N LYS A 160 16.01 13.93 -1.86
CA LYS A 160 16.72 12.78 -2.47
C LYS A 160 16.00 11.47 -2.17
N PHE A 161 15.59 11.24 -0.92
CA PHE A 161 14.83 10.06 -0.55
C PHE A 161 13.48 10.02 -1.24
N LEU A 162 12.72 11.14 -1.24
CA LEU A 162 11.43 11.23 -1.92
C LEU A 162 11.56 10.91 -3.43
N LEU A 163 12.57 11.45 -4.11
CA LEU A 163 12.81 11.21 -5.53
C LEU A 163 13.13 9.75 -5.82
N TRP A 164 13.89 9.07 -4.94
CA TRP A 164 14.15 7.64 -5.07
C TRP A 164 12.90 6.76 -4.84
N LEU A 165 11.88 7.25 -4.13
CA LEU A 165 10.64 6.49 -3.96
C LEU A 165 9.89 6.32 -5.29
N PHE A 166 9.99 7.25 -6.24
CA PHE A 166 9.28 7.14 -7.52
C PHE A 166 9.69 5.93 -8.39
N PRO A 167 10.97 5.75 -8.76
CA PRO A 167 11.40 4.59 -9.55
C PRO A 167 11.25 3.28 -8.76
N VAL A 168 11.44 3.30 -7.44
CA VAL A 168 11.23 2.11 -6.59
C VAL A 168 9.75 1.74 -6.54
N SER A 169 8.85 2.73 -6.50
CA SER A 169 7.39 2.52 -6.51
C SER A 169 6.92 1.85 -7.79
N ALA A 170 7.49 2.25 -8.94
CA ALA A 170 7.18 1.61 -10.21
C ALA A 170 7.51 0.10 -10.18
N VAL A 171 8.73 -0.26 -9.77
CA VAL A 171 9.14 -1.67 -9.62
C VAL A 171 8.27 -2.40 -8.60
N PHE A 172 7.97 -1.74 -7.48
CA PHE A 172 7.16 -2.29 -6.40
C PHE A 172 5.73 -2.63 -6.87
N TRP A 173 5.07 -1.77 -7.63
CA TRP A 173 3.72 -2.06 -8.11
C TRP A 173 3.69 -3.01 -9.30
N TRP A 174 4.66 -2.93 -10.22
CA TRP A 174 4.80 -3.92 -11.31
C TRP A 174 4.91 -5.35 -10.77
N PHE A 175 5.46 -5.52 -9.57
CA PHE A 175 5.47 -6.80 -8.90
C PHE A 175 4.07 -7.27 -8.47
N PHE A 176 3.18 -6.38 -8.00
CA PHE A 176 1.79 -6.73 -7.74
C PHE A 176 1.01 -7.06 -9.01
N GLU A 177 1.24 -6.32 -10.10
CA GLU A 177 0.70 -6.66 -11.43
C GLU A 177 1.16 -8.04 -11.90
N TYR A 178 2.42 -8.38 -11.64
CA TYR A 178 2.95 -9.70 -11.90
C TYR A 178 2.21 -10.79 -11.10
N LEU A 179 2.06 -10.61 -9.78
CA LEU A 179 1.31 -11.57 -8.95
C LEU A 179 -0.17 -11.64 -9.33
N ASN A 180 -0.75 -10.52 -9.76
CA ASN A 180 -2.15 -10.46 -10.18
C ASN A 180 -2.42 -11.30 -11.42
N ARG A 181 -1.42 -11.64 -12.25
CA ARG A 181 -1.60 -12.62 -13.33
C ARG A 181 -1.99 -14.00 -12.81
N PHE A 182 -1.64 -14.35 -11.58
CA PHE A 182 -1.96 -15.67 -11.03
C PHE A 182 -3.34 -15.75 -10.40
N VAL A 183 -3.89 -14.62 -9.97
CA VAL A 183 -5.16 -14.57 -9.25
C VAL A 183 -6.24 -13.80 -9.98
N GLN A 184 -5.90 -12.82 -10.82
CA GLN A 184 -6.81 -11.95 -11.60
C GLN A 184 -7.86 -11.20 -10.75
N ASN A 185 -7.46 -10.76 -9.55
CA ASN A 185 -8.30 -9.96 -8.65
C ASN A 185 -8.73 -8.61 -9.24
N TRP A 186 -7.95 -8.06 -10.18
CA TRP A 186 -8.31 -6.87 -10.95
C TRP A 186 -7.89 -7.00 -12.41
N TYR A 187 -8.55 -6.26 -13.29
CA TYR A 187 -8.23 -6.16 -14.70
C TYR A 187 -8.55 -4.76 -15.22
N TYR A 188 -7.91 -4.35 -16.30
CA TYR A 188 -8.08 -3.03 -16.91
C TYR A 188 -9.08 -3.08 -18.06
N ILE A 189 -9.92 -2.05 -18.18
CA ILE A 189 -10.84 -1.83 -19.30
C ILE A 189 -10.50 -0.53 -20.02
N ALA A 190 -10.95 -0.39 -21.28
CA ALA A 190 -10.67 0.77 -22.14
C ALA A 190 -9.14 0.99 -22.35
N CYS A 191 -8.43 -0.13 -22.51
CA CYS A 191 -7.00 -0.18 -22.82
C CYS A 191 -6.67 -1.28 -23.85
N GLU A 192 -7.69 -1.81 -24.55
CA GLU A 192 -7.58 -2.92 -25.49
C GLU A 192 -6.70 -2.55 -26.70
N ASP A 193 -6.74 -1.27 -27.10
CA ASP A 193 -6.01 -0.75 -28.26
C ASP A 193 -4.56 -0.34 -27.94
N PHE A 194 -4.11 -0.47 -26.68
CA PHE A 194 -2.78 -0.01 -26.31
C PHE A 194 -1.71 -0.94 -26.84
N THR A 195 -0.71 -0.36 -27.51
CA THR A 195 0.54 -1.08 -27.76
C THR A 195 1.19 -1.47 -26.43
N PRO A 196 2.00 -2.55 -26.40
CA PRO A 196 2.75 -2.93 -25.19
C PRO A 196 3.55 -1.77 -24.57
N LEU A 197 4.16 -0.92 -25.40
CA LEU A 197 4.94 0.22 -24.93
C LEU A 197 4.06 1.32 -24.31
N GLN A 198 2.92 1.64 -24.92
CA GLN A 198 1.98 2.63 -24.38
C GLN A 198 1.43 2.17 -23.03
N TYR A 199 1.02 0.89 -22.93
CA TYR A 199 0.58 0.30 -21.67
C TYR A 199 1.69 0.36 -20.61
N ALA A 200 2.91 -0.07 -20.96
CA ALA A 200 4.04 -0.04 -20.04
C ALA A 200 4.34 1.37 -19.54
N ALA A 201 4.34 2.37 -20.42
CA ALA A 201 4.61 3.77 -20.06
C ALA A 201 3.52 4.36 -19.16
N ALA A 202 2.25 4.25 -19.55
CA ALA A 202 1.12 4.80 -18.80
C ALA A 202 0.98 4.13 -17.41
N ALA A 203 1.13 2.81 -17.36
CA ALA A 203 1.12 2.05 -16.12
C ALA A 203 2.30 2.43 -15.22
N THR A 204 3.52 2.49 -15.76
CA THR A 204 4.73 2.86 -14.99
C THR A 204 4.63 4.25 -14.36
N LEU A 205 4.08 5.23 -15.09
CA LEU A 205 3.85 6.57 -14.54
C LEU A 205 2.89 6.54 -13.36
N SER A 206 1.77 5.83 -13.48
CA SER A 206 0.79 5.67 -12.40
C SER A 206 1.36 4.90 -11.21
N PHE A 207 2.13 3.85 -11.46
CA PHE A 207 2.75 3.00 -10.45
C PHE A 207 3.87 3.71 -9.68
N SER A 208 4.53 4.69 -10.31
CA SER A 208 5.61 5.46 -9.69
C SER A 208 5.17 6.32 -8.51
N THR A 209 3.86 6.57 -8.32
CA THR A 209 3.38 7.53 -7.33
C THR A 209 2.97 6.91 -5.99
N VAL A 210 2.87 5.57 -5.91
CA VAL A 210 2.27 4.88 -4.74
C VAL A 210 3.10 5.05 -3.47
N LEU A 211 4.39 4.68 -3.48
CA LEU A 211 5.27 4.86 -2.32
C LEU A 211 5.41 6.34 -1.90
N PRO A 212 5.70 7.30 -2.79
CA PRO A 212 5.80 8.70 -2.36
C PRO A 212 4.49 9.24 -1.79
N ALA A 213 3.32 8.80 -2.30
CA ALA A 213 2.03 9.18 -1.73
C ALA A 213 1.81 8.63 -0.32
N VAL A 214 2.04 7.31 -0.11
CA VAL A 214 1.87 6.67 1.20
C VAL A 214 2.83 7.28 2.23
N LEU A 215 4.09 7.50 1.88
CA LEU A 215 5.09 8.06 2.79
C LEU A 215 4.82 9.54 3.12
N SER A 216 4.37 10.34 2.15
CA SER A 216 3.97 11.73 2.40
C SER A 216 2.74 11.81 3.31
N THR A 217 1.80 10.89 3.14
CA THR A 217 0.61 10.79 3.99
C THR A 217 0.95 10.32 5.40
N GLU A 218 1.87 9.36 5.55
CA GLU A 218 2.34 8.91 6.87
C GLU A 218 3.05 10.03 7.64
N GLU A 219 3.93 10.79 6.97
CA GLU A 219 4.63 11.93 7.58
C GLU A 219 3.64 13.02 8.01
N TRP A 220 2.63 13.29 7.18
CA TRP A 220 1.54 14.18 7.53
C TRP A 220 0.77 13.68 8.76
N LEU A 221 0.35 12.41 8.79
CA LEU A 221 -0.34 11.81 9.94
C LEU A 221 0.53 11.84 11.22
N ALA A 222 1.85 11.70 11.09
CA ALA A 222 2.80 11.78 12.20
C ALA A 222 2.86 13.19 12.82
N SER A 223 2.57 14.23 12.04
CA SER A 223 2.47 15.62 12.53
C SER A 223 1.21 15.91 13.38
N TYR A 224 0.30 14.93 13.51
CA TYR A 224 -0.89 14.99 14.36
C TYR A 224 -0.83 13.91 15.45
N PRO A 225 -0.32 14.21 16.66
CA PRO A 225 -0.23 13.23 17.75
C PRO A 225 -1.56 12.54 18.11
N ARG A 226 -2.69 13.22 17.88
CA ARG A 226 -4.03 12.67 18.12
C ARG A 226 -4.38 11.48 17.20
N SER A 227 -3.79 11.41 16.00
CA SER A 227 -4.07 10.35 15.02
C SER A 227 -3.73 8.95 15.54
N SER A 228 -2.81 8.85 16.49
CA SER A 228 -2.33 7.58 17.07
C SER A 228 -2.27 7.64 18.61
N ALA A 229 -3.17 8.43 19.21
CA ALA A 229 -3.22 8.63 20.65
C ALA A 229 -3.39 7.28 21.40
N GLY A 230 -2.67 7.12 22.51
CA GLY A 230 -2.71 5.90 23.33
C GLY A 230 -2.02 4.67 22.73
N LEU A 231 -1.51 4.74 21.51
CA LEU A 231 -0.82 3.61 20.85
C LEU A 231 0.68 3.51 21.18
N HIS A 232 1.26 4.49 21.88
CA HIS A 232 2.68 4.46 22.30
C HIS A 232 2.98 3.43 23.40
N ARG A 233 1.93 2.97 24.10
CA ARG A 233 1.94 1.93 25.15
C ARG A 233 0.63 1.16 25.09
N PHE A 234 0.42 0.42 24.01
CA PHE A 234 -0.76 -0.41 23.82
C PHE A 234 -0.49 -1.84 24.29
N ILE A 235 -0.25 -2.79 23.38
CA ILE A 235 0.02 -4.20 23.72
C ILE A 235 1.44 -4.55 23.26
N PRO A 236 2.38 -4.89 24.16
CA PRO A 236 3.71 -5.33 23.76
C PRO A 236 3.65 -6.76 23.20
N ILE A 237 4.19 -6.98 22.01
CA ILE A 237 4.34 -8.33 21.43
C ILE A 237 5.81 -8.72 21.40
N ARG A 238 6.19 -9.68 22.24
CA ARG A 238 7.54 -10.25 22.30
C ARG A 238 7.51 -11.68 21.79
N ILE A 239 8.28 -11.94 20.74
CA ILE A 239 8.38 -13.27 20.14
C ILE A 239 9.59 -13.98 20.74
N SER A 240 9.37 -15.06 21.48
CA SER A 240 10.45 -15.79 22.17
C SER A 240 11.44 -16.47 21.21
N LYS A 241 10.95 -16.97 20.06
CA LYS A 241 11.76 -17.65 19.04
C LYS A 241 11.63 -16.98 17.67
N PRO A 242 12.12 -15.74 17.51
CA PRO A 242 11.85 -14.92 16.32
C PRO A 242 12.39 -15.56 15.03
N LYS A 243 13.57 -16.20 15.10
CA LYS A 243 14.13 -16.93 13.95
C LYS A 243 13.34 -18.17 13.56
N GLN A 244 12.73 -18.88 14.52
CA GLN A 244 11.88 -20.04 14.21
C GLN A 244 10.59 -19.59 13.53
N LEU A 245 9.92 -18.57 14.09
CA LEU A 245 8.73 -17.98 13.47
C LEU A 245 9.05 -17.47 12.05
N ALA A 246 10.19 -16.79 11.86
CA ALA A 246 10.61 -16.34 10.54
C ALA A 246 10.78 -17.48 9.54
N ARG A 247 11.34 -18.65 9.93
CA ARG A 247 11.42 -19.82 9.04
C ARG A 247 10.05 -20.36 8.67
N VAL A 248 9.12 -20.41 9.61
CA VAL A 248 7.74 -20.86 9.36
C VAL A 248 7.03 -19.90 8.41
N LEU A 249 7.08 -18.59 8.67
CA LEU A 249 6.48 -17.57 7.80
C LEU A 249 7.11 -17.58 6.40
N LEU A 250 8.42 -17.79 6.30
CA LEU A 250 9.12 -17.94 5.02
C LEU A 250 8.59 -19.16 4.25
N ALA A 251 8.47 -20.32 4.91
CA ALA A 251 7.98 -21.54 4.30
C ALA A 251 6.51 -21.40 3.86
N LEU A 252 5.64 -20.83 4.70
CA LEU A 252 4.23 -20.59 4.38
C LEU A 252 4.07 -19.60 3.22
N SER A 253 4.84 -18.52 3.20
CA SER A 253 4.80 -17.53 2.11
C SER A 253 5.32 -18.13 0.80
N ALA A 254 6.39 -18.93 0.87
CA ALA A 254 6.94 -19.63 -0.29
C ALA A 254 5.96 -20.67 -0.86
N ALA A 255 5.37 -21.50 0.01
CA ALA A 255 4.35 -22.48 -0.39
C ALA A 255 3.11 -21.78 -0.96
N GLY A 256 2.66 -20.71 -0.31
CA GLY A 256 1.54 -19.90 -0.77
C GLY A 256 1.75 -19.32 -2.16
N LEU A 257 2.91 -18.71 -2.42
CA LEU A 257 3.27 -18.20 -3.74
C LEU A 257 3.43 -19.31 -4.78
N PHE A 258 3.92 -20.48 -4.38
CA PHE A 258 4.01 -21.63 -5.26
C PHE A 258 2.62 -22.14 -5.68
N PHE A 259 1.67 -22.26 -4.74
CA PHE A 259 0.33 -22.78 -5.02
C PHE A 259 -0.67 -21.73 -5.50
N ILE A 260 -0.29 -20.45 -5.57
CA ILE A 260 -1.23 -19.34 -5.81
C ILE A 260 -1.99 -19.47 -7.15
N GLY A 261 -1.35 -20.00 -8.20
CA GLY A 261 -2.00 -20.27 -9.48
C GLY A 261 -2.86 -21.53 -9.53
N TRP A 262 -2.75 -22.41 -8.52
CA TRP A 262 -3.56 -23.64 -8.43
C TRP A 262 -4.87 -23.37 -7.69
N PHE A 263 -4.82 -22.50 -6.68
CA PHE A 263 -5.94 -22.16 -5.82
C PHE A 263 -6.14 -20.64 -5.77
N PRO A 264 -6.39 -19.97 -6.91
CA PRO A 264 -6.45 -18.51 -6.97
C PRO A 264 -7.54 -17.96 -6.05
N ASP A 265 -8.69 -18.62 -5.95
CA ASP A 265 -9.80 -18.17 -5.11
C ASP A 265 -9.51 -18.22 -3.61
N GLN A 266 -8.68 -19.17 -3.15
CA GLN A 266 -8.38 -19.34 -1.73
C GLN A 266 -7.10 -18.59 -1.33
N LEU A 267 -6.12 -18.51 -2.22
CA LEU A 267 -4.80 -17.96 -1.95
C LEU A 267 -4.64 -16.51 -2.42
N PHE A 268 -5.65 -15.88 -3.02
CA PHE A 268 -5.59 -14.47 -3.40
C PHE A 268 -5.16 -13.50 -2.29
N PRO A 269 -5.44 -13.70 -0.98
CA PRO A 269 -4.97 -12.78 0.05
C PRO A 269 -3.45 -12.80 0.18
N LEU A 270 -2.79 -13.89 -0.21
CA LEU A 270 -1.33 -14.01 -0.17
C LEU A 270 -0.62 -13.11 -1.17
N LEU A 271 -1.30 -12.67 -2.24
CA LEU A 271 -0.79 -11.61 -3.12
C LEU A 271 -0.41 -10.35 -2.32
N TRP A 272 -1.19 -10.02 -1.28
CA TRP A 272 -1.05 -8.81 -0.47
C TRP A 272 -0.24 -8.99 0.83
N VAL A 273 0.13 -10.22 1.19
CA VAL A 273 0.71 -10.53 2.51
C VAL A 273 2.01 -11.32 2.39
N ALA A 274 2.12 -12.25 1.43
CA ALA A 274 3.33 -13.04 1.26
C ALA A 274 4.59 -12.19 0.99
N PRO A 275 4.56 -11.11 0.18
CA PRO A 275 5.75 -10.29 -0.04
C PRO A 275 6.23 -9.62 1.25
N LEU A 276 5.31 -9.04 2.03
CA LEU A 276 5.60 -8.50 3.36
C LEU A 276 6.29 -9.54 4.26
N LEU A 277 5.67 -10.72 4.38
CA LEU A 277 6.14 -11.77 5.28
C LEU A 277 7.51 -12.31 4.86
N LEU A 278 7.77 -12.46 3.56
CA LEU A 278 9.09 -12.82 3.05
C LEU A 278 10.14 -11.79 3.45
N LEU A 279 9.89 -10.50 3.18
CA LEU A 279 10.82 -9.42 3.53
C LEU A 279 11.10 -9.38 5.04
N MET A 280 10.05 -9.45 5.86
CA MET A 280 10.16 -9.49 7.32
C MET A 280 10.95 -10.71 7.80
N ALA A 281 10.62 -11.91 7.31
CA ALA A 281 11.29 -13.15 7.67
C ALA A 281 12.79 -13.10 7.34
N PHE A 282 13.17 -12.65 6.14
CA PHE A 282 14.57 -12.51 5.75
C PHE A 282 15.34 -11.52 6.62
N ASN A 283 14.71 -10.43 7.07
CA ASN A 283 15.31 -9.47 7.99
C ASN A 283 15.46 -10.07 9.40
N THR A 284 14.44 -10.77 9.91
CA THR A 284 14.46 -11.43 11.22
C THR A 284 15.47 -12.57 11.31
N LEU A 285 15.68 -13.34 10.24
CA LEU A 285 16.73 -14.36 10.19
C LEU A 285 18.13 -13.79 10.38
N ARG A 286 18.32 -12.48 10.12
CA ARG A 286 19.58 -11.75 10.37
C ARG A 286 19.65 -11.08 11.74
N GLY A 287 18.62 -11.23 12.56
CA GLY A 287 18.50 -10.53 13.83
C GLY A 287 17.94 -9.10 13.71
N GLY A 288 17.47 -8.69 12.53
CA GLY A 288 16.82 -7.40 12.33
C GLY A 288 15.31 -7.44 12.60
N SER A 289 14.72 -6.27 12.86
CA SER A 289 13.27 -6.06 12.82
C SER A 289 12.97 -4.79 12.05
N PHE A 290 11.89 -4.76 11.27
CA PHE A 290 11.39 -3.54 10.64
C PHE A 290 10.51 -2.70 11.57
N PHE A 291 9.93 -3.35 12.57
CA PHE A 291 9.05 -2.74 13.57
C PHE A 291 9.47 -3.17 15.00
N PRO A 292 10.71 -2.89 15.44
CA PRO A 292 11.16 -3.22 16.80
C PRO A 292 10.29 -2.58 17.90
N GLU A 293 9.67 -1.44 17.62
CA GLU A 293 8.80 -0.67 18.51
C GLU A 293 7.57 -1.46 19.02
N ILE A 294 7.14 -2.48 18.28
CA ILE A 294 6.03 -3.37 18.69
C ILE A 294 6.38 -4.14 19.98
N GLN A 295 7.65 -4.43 20.23
CA GLN A 295 8.10 -5.20 21.41
C GLN A 295 7.91 -4.44 22.73
N THR A 296 7.87 -3.10 22.65
CA THR A 296 7.58 -2.21 23.78
C THR A 296 6.13 -1.72 23.77
N GLY A 297 5.32 -2.17 22.80
CA GLY A 297 3.92 -1.82 22.66
C GLY A 297 3.67 -0.46 22.00
N ASP A 298 4.65 0.10 21.28
CA ASP A 298 4.44 1.30 20.46
C ASP A 298 4.01 0.91 19.04
N TRP A 299 2.73 1.11 18.78
CA TRP A 299 2.08 0.77 17.50
C TRP A 299 1.86 1.98 16.60
N ARG A 300 2.32 3.17 16.98
CA ARG A 300 1.97 4.41 16.27
C ARG A 300 2.42 4.37 14.81
N ARG A 301 3.64 3.91 14.54
CA ARG A 301 4.17 3.82 13.16
C ARG A 301 3.38 2.81 12.33
N VAL A 302 3.16 1.60 12.84
CA VAL A 302 2.36 0.56 12.18
C VAL A 302 0.97 1.10 11.82
N TYR A 303 0.27 1.66 12.80
CA TYR A 303 -1.06 2.21 12.61
C TYR A 303 -1.09 3.33 11.57
N ARG A 304 -0.15 4.28 11.63
CA ARG A 304 -0.11 5.38 10.66
C ARG A 304 0.18 4.91 9.25
N PHE A 305 1.02 3.90 9.05
CA PHE A 305 1.23 3.32 7.72
C PHE A 305 -0.02 2.62 7.18
N CYS A 306 -0.72 1.85 8.01
CA CYS A 306 -2.01 1.26 7.63
C CYS A 306 -3.04 2.34 7.27
N LEU A 307 -3.14 3.40 8.08
CA LEU A 307 -4.06 4.50 7.84
C LEU A 307 -3.67 5.32 6.60
N ALA A 308 -2.38 5.58 6.38
CA ALA A 308 -1.87 6.26 5.21
C ALA A 308 -2.22 5.50 3.92
N ALA A 309 -2.01 4.19 3.91
CA ALA A 309 -2.37 3.33 2.79
C ALA A 309 -3.89 3.26 2.58
N LEU A 310 -4.71 3.24 3.64
CA LEU A 310 -6.18 3.31 3.51
C LEU A 310 -6.64 4.65 2.91
N ILE A 311 -6.07 5.77 3.35
CA ILE A 311 -6.38 7.10 2.79
C ILE A 311 -5.96 7.15 1.31
N CYS A 312 -4.75 6.69 0.99
CA CYS A 312 -4.31 6.60 -0.39
C CYS A 312 -5.22 5.67 -1.20
N GLY A 313 -5.59 4.51 -0.65
CA GLY A 313 -6.53 3.58 -1.27
C GLY A 313 -7.90 4.21 -1.56
N PHE A 314 -8.42 5.02 -0.66
CA PHE A 314 -9.65 5.78 -0.92
C PHE A 314 -9.52 6.70 -2.13
N PHE A 315 -8.44 7.49 -2.24
CA PHE A 315 -8.22 8.37 -3.39
C PHE A 315 -7.89 7.60 -4.68
N TRP A 316 -7.18 6.47 -4.56
CA TRP A 316 -6.89 5.53 -5.65
C TRP A 316 -8.20 5.04 -6.29
N GLU A 317 -9.13 4.57 -5.47
CA GLU A 317 -10.45 4.11 -5.94
C GLU A 317 -11.34 5.25 -6.43
N LEU A 318 -11.31 6.40 -5.76
CA LEU A 318 -12.08 7.58 -6.18
C LEU A 318 -11.68 8.04 -7.58
N TRP A 319 -10.38 8.24 -7.83
CA TRP A 319 -9.91 8.71 -9.13
C TRP A 319 -10.04 7.65 -10.22
N ASN A 320 -9.94 6.36 -9.88
CA ASN A 320 -10.20 5.26 -10.80
C ASN A 320 -11.64 5.23 -11.32
N TRP A 321 -12.62 5.50 -10.44
CA TRP A 321 -14.04 5.27 -10.72
C TRP A 321 -14.53 5.87 -12.04
N HIS A 322 -14.09 7.09 -12.35
CA HIS A 322 -14.45 7.81 -13.57
C HIS A 322 -13.29 7.99 -14.56
N SER A 323 -12.14 7.36 -14.31
CA SER A 323 -11.02 7.36 -15.26
C SER A 323 -11.42 6.71 -16.60
N LEU A 324 -10.80 7.16 -17.69
CA LEU A 324 -11.04 6.63 -19.02
C LEU A 324 -10.60 5.15 -19.08
N ALA A 325 -9.30 4.92 -18.91
CA ALA A 325 -8.76 3.60 -18.60
C ALA A 325 -8.82 3.40 -17.09
N LYS A 326 -9.51 2.35 -16.65
CA LYS A 326 -9.72 2.06 -15.23
C LYS A 326 -9.55 0.57 -14.96
N TRP A 327 -9.25 0.22 -13.70
CA TRP A 327 -9.30 -1.17 -13.26
C TRP A 327 -10.66 -1.47 -12.61
N VAL A 328 -11.14 -2.69 -12.82
CA VAL A 328 -12.33 -3.24 -12.19
C VAL A 328 -11.90 -4.46 -11.38
N TYR A 329 -12.54 -4.65 -10.23
CA TYR A 329 -12.24 -5.75 -9.32
C TYR A 329 -13.10 -6.98 -9.61
N SER A 330 -12.48 -8.15 -9.52
CA SER A 330 -13.13 -9.45 -9.50
C SER A 330 -12.59 -10.25 -8.32
N VAL A 331 -12.95 -9.85 -7.09
CA VAL A 331 -12.46 -10.52 -5.89
C VAL A 331 -13.39 -11.68 -5.51
N PRO A 332 -12.87 -12.91 -5.40
CA PRO A 332 -13.69 -14.09 -5.12
C PRO A 332 -14.35 -14.00 -3.74
N TYR A 333 -15.55 -14.56 -3.62
CA TYR A 333 -16.36 -14.63 -2.40
C TYR A 333 -16.87 -13.31 -1.80
N VAL A 334 -16.21 -12.18 -1.99
CA VAL A 334 -16.47 -10.93 -1.24
C VAL A 334 -16.90 -9.74 -2.09
N ALA A 335 -17.12 -9.90 -3.40
CA ALA A 335 -17.49 -8.85 -4.35
C ALA A 335 -18.91 -8.25 -4.12
N ARG A 336 -19.13 -7.57 -2.99
CA ARG A 336 -20.36 -6.87 -2.62
C ARG A 336 -20.05 -5.57 -1.85
N PHE A 337 -21.06 -4.71 -1.74
CA PHE A 337 -20.99 -3.42 -1.04
C PHE A 337 -19.84 -2.55 -1.55
N HIS A 338 -19.83 -2.31 -2.85
CA HIS A 338 -18.77 -1.58 -3.50
C HIS A 338 -18.77 -0.11 -3.04
N LEU A 339 -17.60 0.38 -2.68
CA LEU A 339 -17.30 1.81 -2.62
C LEU A 339 -16.40 2.08 -3.82
N PHE A 340 -16.90 2.87 -4.78
CA PHE A 340 -16.33 2.95 -6.13
C PHE A 340 -16.30 1.55 -6.79
N GLU A 341 -15.17 1.12 -7.34
CA GLU A 341 -15.01 -0.21 -7.95
C GLU A 341 -14.68 -1.30 -6.92
N MET A 342 -14.23 -0.93 -5.72
CA MET A 342 -13.68 -1.89 -4.75
C MET A 342 -14.76 -2.40 -3.78
N PRO A 343 -14.87 -3.73 -3.57
CA PRO A 343 -15.71 -4.28 -2.50
C PRO A 343 -15.25 -3.77 -1.13
N ILE A 344 -16.17 -3.55 -0.19
CA ILE A 344 -15.82 -2.94 1.12
C ILE A 344 -14.74 -3.72 1.89
N LEU A 345 -14.76 -5.05 1.83
CA LEU A 345 -13.72 -5.87 2.48
C LEU A 345 -12.38 -5.80 1.73
N GLY A 346 -12.38 -5.44 0.45
CA GLY A 346 -11.17 -5.24 -0.34
C GLY A 346 -10.28 -4.15 0.24
N TYR A 347 -10.84 -3.10 0.84
CA TYR A 347 -10.06 -2.04 1.50
C TYR A 347 -9.16 -2.56 2.63
N SER A 348 -9.46 -3.72 3.22
CA SER A 348 -8.57 -4.33 4.21
C SER A 348 -7.21 -4.73 3.64
N GLY A 349 -7.08 -4.91 2.31
CA GLY A 349 -5.81 -5.14 1.62
C GLY A 349 -4.83 -3.96 1.76
N TYR A 350 -5.33 -2.73 1.94
CA TYR A 350 -4.45 -1.58 2.18
C TYR A 350 -3.73 -1.63 3.53
N LEU A 351 -4.22 -2.42 4.50
CA LEU A 351 -3.60 -2.56 5.81
C LEU A 351 -2.21 -3.21 5.73
N PRO A 352 -2.05 -4.47 5.24
CA PRO A 352 -0.73 -5.04 5.04
C PRO A 352 0.08 -4.27 3.98
N PHE A 353 -0.57 -3.74 2.95
CA PHE A 353 0.10 -2.95 1.91
C PHE A 353 0.82 -1.71 2.47
N GLY A 354 0.22 -1.00 3.44
CA GLY A 354 0.89 0.11 4.11
C GLY A 354 2.16 -0.31 4.85
N LEU A 355 2.17 -1.50 5.45
CA LEU A 355 3.36 -2.06 6.10
C LEU A 355 4.43 -2.48 5.08
N GLU A 356 4.02 -2.98 3.92
CA GLU A 356 4.94 -3.22 2.80
C GLU A 356 5.61 -1.95 2.34
N CYS A 357 4.84 -0.88 2.15
CA CYS A 357 5.37 0.45 1.81
C CYS A 357 6.42 0.90 2.85
N ALA A 358 6.14 0.72 4.15
CA ALA A 358 7.07 1.04 5.23
C ALA A 358 8.38 0.24 5.17
N VAL A 359 8.29 -1.05 4.88
CA VAL A 359 9.45 -1.96 4.76
C VAL A 359 10.29 -1.60 3.55
N VAL A 360 9.68 -1.38 2.39
CA VAL A 360 10.38 -1.00 1.15
C VAL A 360 11.05 0.36 1.32
N ALA A 361 10.35 1.34 1.89
CA ALA A 361 10.89 2.66 2.18
C ALA A 361 12.11 2.59 3.12
N GLU A 362 12.07 1.75 4.15
CA GLU A 362 13.21 1.53 5.05
C GLU A 362 14.41 0.88 4.34
N LEU A 363 14.16 -0.04 3.40
CA LEU A 363 15.21 -0.65 2.57
C LEU A 363 15.88 0.37 1.65
N VAL A 364 15.12 1.32 1.10
CA VAL A 364 15.67 2.43 0.30
C VAL A 364 16.49 3.35 1.19
N ARG A 365 15.94 3.76 2.34
CA ARG A 365 16.59 4.69 3.27
C ARG A 365 17.95 4.19 3.76
N ARG A 366 18.11 2.89 4.00
CA ARG A 366 19.39 2.28 4.42
C ARG A 366 20.48 2.29 3.34
N ARG A 367 20.15 2.63 2.10
CA ARG A 367 21.08 2.61 0.95
C ARG A 367 21.43 3.99 0.41
N LEU A 368 20.71 5.03 0.82
CA LEU A 368 20.96 6.42 0.43
C LEU A 368 21.91 7.12 1.38
#